data_AF-A0A0S8HED6-F1
#
_entry.id   AF-A0A0S8HED6-F1
#
_cell.length_a   1.000
_cell.length_b   1.000
_cell.length_c   1.000
_cell.angle_alpha   90.00
_cell.angle_beta   90.00
_cell.angle_gamma   90.00
#
_symmetry.space_group_name_H-M   'P 1'
#
loop_
_entity.id
_entity.type
_entity.pdbx_description
1 polymer ?
#
loop_
_entity_poly.entity_id
_entity_poly.type
_entity_poly.pdbx_seq_one_letter_code
_entity_poly.pdbx_strand_id
1 'polypeptide(L)'
;MVLLNYGSAPASNLTVEEIVALNKLTLASQPVHVQARVRNNGPSPAENVAVGFVIRDAGGLEARLPAKTIRSIEPGESQLVQISSDLPEAGAAAVEVHLPGDSLTGDNIGFLAVEVREARRVLVVDGDQERPDPTLWESYYLVMALDPLGDHGYGNEVKAVSVNRLAEENFANYELVILANVGDFPLTPDAAGMMGYGQLKTLEQYVASGGGLAIFTGNRLNLSFYNGPFYNQGEGLCPLRLNPPVEDARNRIQFVRLQREGISTDQVMQVFQGNRSQFTRFVRFYGYTPAEPAPPVASPKLGPVRVLARFDNKQTTPQYSPAVVARKYGRGSIMMICTTADIEWTDWPKDLTFLPFVNDMAEYLSRPVAA
;
A
#
# COMPACT_ATOMS: atom_id res chain seq x y z
N MET A 1 -14.34 41.34 -25.83
CA MET A 1 -13.22 41.80 -24.97
C MET A 1 -13.81 42.02 -23.58
N VAL A 2 -13.54 41.12 -22.63
CA VAL A 2 -13.97 41.29 -21.24
C VAL A 2 -12.84 42.03 -20.52
N LEU A 3 -13.14 43.25 -20.06
CA LEU A 3 -12.22 44.08 -19.28
C LEU A 3 -12.47 43.76 -17.79
N LEU A 4 -11.54 43.06 -17.16
CA LEU A 4 -11.53 42.84 -15.71
C LEU A 4 -10.81 44.01 -15.04
N ASN A 5 -11.51 44.74 -14.17
CA ASN A 5 -10.95 45.87 -13.42
C ASN A 5 -10.24 45.36 -12.15
N TYR A 6 -8.91 45.42 -12.13
CA TYR A 6 -8.07 45.03 -10.99
C TYR A 6 -7.72 46.20 -10.04
N GLY A 7 -8.32 47.38 -10.21
CA GLY A 7 -7.91 48.62 -9.56
C GLY A 7 -8.45 48.88 -8.14
N SER A 8 -9.25 47.98 -7.58
CA SER A 8 -9.85 48.13 -6.23
C SER A 8 -9.51 46.90 -5.38
N ALA A 9 -9.01 47.10 -4.16
CA ALA A 9 -8.80 45.99 -3.23
C ALA A 9 -10.17 45.34 -2.92
N PRO A 10 -10.39 44.06 -3.27
CA PRO A 10 -11.69 43.43 -3.07
C PRO A 10 -11.95 43.22 -1.58
N ALA A 11 -13.20 43.43 -1.15
CA ALA A 11 -13.59 43.26 0.26
C ALA A 11 -13.57 41.79 0.73
N SER A 12 -13.71 40.85 -0.22
CA SER A 12 -13.61 39.41 -0.05
C SER A 12 -12.88 38.84 -1.26
N ASN A 13 -11.98 37.88 -1.06
CA ASN A 13 -11.25 37.21 -2.14
C ASN A 13 -10.88 35.81 -1.66
N LEU A 14 -11.62 34.80 -2.11
CA LEU A 14 -11.46 33.41 -1.73
C LEU A 14 -11.00 32.58 -2.92
N THR A 15 -9.91 31.84 -2.76
CA THR A 15 -9.36 31.05 -3.87
C THR A 15 -9.37 29.57 -3.51
N VAL A 16 -9.77 28.72 -4.46
CA VAL A 16 -9.44 27.29 -4.43
C VAL A 16 -7.98 27.16 -4.86
N GLU A 17 -7.06 27.03 -3.90
CA GLU A 17 -5.63 26.97 -4.20
C GLU A 17 -5.19 25.62 -4.77
N GLU A 18 -5.80 24.55 -4.28
CA GLU A 18 -5.37 23.18 -4.57
C GLU A 18 -6.50 22.21 -4.30
N ILE A 19 -6.59 21.17 -5.12
CA ILE A 19 -7.46 20.02 -4.91
C ILE A 19 -6.63 18.77 -5.16
N VAL A 20 -6.61 17.85 -4.20
CA VAL A 20 -5.86 16.59 -4.30
C VAL A 20 -6.74 15.40 -3.91
N ALA A 21 -6.56 14.29 -4.63
CA ALA A 21 -7.03 12.99 -4.16
C ALA A 21 -6.06 12.47 -3.10
N LEU A 22 -6.58 12.01 -1.97
CA LEU A 22 -5.79 11.45 -0.87
C LEU A 22 -5.54 9.96 -1.05
N ASN A 23 -6.40 9.25 -1.79
CA ASN A 23 -6.14 7.86 -2.16
C ASN A 23 -4.93 7.80 -3.09
N LYS A 24 -4.06 6.80 -2.90
CA LYS A 24 -2.98 6.55 -3.89
C LYS A 24 -3.54 6.04 -5.22
N LEU A 25 -4.60 5.25 -5.15
CA LEU A 25 -5.30 4.70 -6.31
C LEU A 25 -6.79 4.91 -6.10
N THR A 26 -7.45 5.51 -7.07
CA THR A 26 -8.89 5.69 -7.07
C THR A 26 -9.53 4.47 -7.73
N LEU A 27 -10.41 3.80 -6.98
CA LEU A 27 -11.04 2.54 -7.38
C LEU A 27 -12.55 2.72 -7.49
N ALA A 28 -13.14 2.06 -8.47
CA ALA A 28 -14.57 2.01 -8.68
C ALA A 28 -15.25 1.38 -7.46
N SER A 29 -16.40 1.93 -7.06
CA SER A 29 -17.17 1.49 -5.89
C SER A 29 -16.39 1.48 -4.56
N GLN A 30 -15.28 2.21 -4.48
CA GLN A 30 -14.55 2.48 -3.24
C GLN A 30 -14.59 3.99 -2.92
N PRO A 31 -14.59 4.38 -1.63
CA PRO A 31 -14.60 5.78 -1.26
C PRO A 31 -13.36 6.55 -1.76
N VAL A 32 -13.62 7.61 -2.51
CA VAL A 32 -12.61 8.58 -2.94
C VAL A 32 -12.56 9.72 -1.94
N HIS A 33 -11.42 9.89 -1.31
CA HIS A 33 -11.11 10.97 -0.38
C HIS A 33 -10.45 12.12 -1.12
N VAL A 34 -11.07 13.29 -1.08
CA VAL A 34 -10.57 14.50 -1.73
C VAL A 34 -10.34 15.57 -0.69
N GLN A 35 -9.23 16.30 -0.82
CA GLN A 35 -8.93 17.47 -0.01
C GLN A 35 -8.85 18.70 -0.91
N ALA A 36 -9.54 19.76 -0.51
CA ALA A 36 -9.41 21.09 -1.10
C ALA A 36 -8.74 22.04 -0.11
N ARG A 37 -7.83 22.89 -0.61
CA ARG A 37 -7.20 23.98 0.13
C ARG A 37 -7.82 25.29 -0.31
N VAL A 38 -8.45 25.99 0.62
CA VAL A 38 -9.16 27.25 0.38
C VAL A 38 -8.40 28.37 1.07
N ARG A 39 -8.07 29.44 0.35
CA ARG A 39 -7.34 30.59 0.89
C ARG A 39 -8.16 31.85 0.87
N ASN A 40 -8.01 32.66 1.92
CA ASN A 40 -8.51 34.02 1.93
C ASN A 40 -7.40 35.00 1.51
N ASN A 41 -7.51 35.55 0.31
CA ASN A 41 -6.67 36.61 -0.23
C ASN A 41 -7.24 38.03 0.04
N GLY A 42 -8.38 38.12 0.74
CA GLY A 42 -9.02 39.37 1.11
C GLY A 42 -8.39 40.02 2.33
N PRO A 43 -8.70 41.32 2.59
CA PRO A 43 -8.15 42.08 3.71
C PRO A 43 -8.89 41.84 5.04
N SER A 44 -9.94 41.01 5.07
CA SER A 44 -10.78 40.76 6.26
C SER A 44 -11.09 39.27 6.41
N PRO A 45 -11.37 38.77 7.63
CA PRO A 45 -11.72 37.37 7.85
C PRO A 45 -12.95 36.95 7.04
N ALA A 46 -12.90 35.75 6.45
CA ALA A 46 -14.01 35.15 5.72
C ALA A 46 -14.74 34.16 6.61
N GLU A 47 -15.96 34.49 7.02
CA GLU A 47 -16.77 33.71 7.97
C GLU A 47 -17.78 32.80 7.27
N ASN A 48 -18.03 31.62 7.84
CA ASN A 48 -19.02 30.63 7.40
C ASN A 48 -18.94 30.30 5.90
N VAL A 49 -17.71 30.13 5.39
CA VAL A 49 -17.44 29.85 3.98
C VAL A 49 -18.01 28.48 3.61
N ALA A 50 -19.01 28.46 2.74
CA ALA A 50 -19.61 27.23 2.21
C ALA A 50 -18.82 26.71 1.01
N VAL A 51 -18.17 25.56 1.17
CA VAL A 51 -17.41 24.87 0.13
C VAL A 51 -18.28 23.78 -0.48
N GLY A 52 -18.73 24.00 -1.71
CA GLY A 52 -19.51 23.05 -2.50
C GLY A 52 -18.63 22.09 -3.28
N PHE A 53 -19.10 20.87 -3.49
CA PHE A 53 -18.41 19.86 -4.29
C PHE A 53 -19.37 19.26 -5.31
N VAL A 54 -18.91 19.13 -6.56
CA VAL A 54 -19.60 18.39 -7.62
C VAL A 54 -18.68 17.31 -8.12
N ILE A 55 -19.19 16.10 -8.25
CA ILE A 55 -18.44 14.95 -8.76
C ILE A 55 -19.10 14.49 -10.05
N ARG A 56 -18.28 14.22 -11.05
CA ARG A 56 -18.69 13.67 -12.34
C ARG A 56 -17.88 12.42 -12.63
N ASP A 57 -18.53 11.35 -13.08
CA ASP A 57 -17.85 10.11 -13.46
C ASP A 57 -17.97 9.81 -14.96
N ALA A 58 -17.33 8.72 -15.39
CA ALA A 58 -17.33 8.30 -16.79
C ALA A 58 -18.69 7.76 -17.26
N GLY A 59 -19.55 7.30 -16.34
CA GLY A 59 -20.90 6.81 -16.62
C GLY A 59 -21.94 7.91 -16.81
N GLY A 60 -21.56 9.17 -16.59
CA GLY A 60 -22.46 10.32 -16.69
C GLY A 60 -23.18 10.66 -15.37
N LEU A 61 -22.75 10.09 -14.24
CA LEU A 61 -23.16 10.56 -12.92
C LEU A 61 -22.73 12.01 -12.75
N GLU A 62 -23.64 12.85 -12.27
CA GLU A 62 -23.32 14.18 -11.73
C GLU A 62 -23.96 14.30 -10.34
N ALA A 63 -23.12 14.30 -9.31
CA ALA A 63 -23.56 14.35 -7.92
C ALA A 63 -23.08 15.65 -7.26
N ARG A 64 -24.04 16.43 -6.74
CA ARG A 64 -23.74 17.58 -5.87
C ARG A 64 -23.72 17.10 -4.42
N LEU A 65 -22.57 17.20 -3.77
CA LEU A 65 -22.41 16.79 -2.38
C LEU A 65 -22.87 17.90 -1.43
N PRO A 66 -23.24 17.56 -0.17
CA PRO A 66 -23.51 18.55 0.85
C PRO A 66 -22.29 19.47 1.06
N ALA A 67 -22.53 20.79 1.00
CA ALA A 67 -21.47 21.76 1.22
C ALA A 67 -20.86 21.61 2.62
N LYS A 68 -19.55 21.81 2.72
CA LYS A 68 -18.82 21.86 3.99
C LYS A 68 -18.61 23.32 4.39
N THR A 69 -18.82 23.63 5.66
CA THR A 69 -18.63 25.00 6.16
C THR A 69 -17.29 25.14 6.87
N ILE A 70 -16.46 26.05 6.40
CA ILE A 70 -15.30 26.54 7.15
C ILE A 70 -15.78 27.71 8.02
N ARG A 71 -15.56 27.63 9.33
CA ARG A 71 -16.07 28.63 10.26
C ARG A 71 -15.48 30.02 10.00
N SER A 72 -14.17 30.11 9.89
CA SER A 72 -13.47 31.34 9.57
C SER A 72 -12.15 31.04 8.86
N ILE A 73 -11.73 31.94 7.97
CA ILE A 73 -10.40 31.96 7.34
C ILE A 73 -9.84 33.36 7.48
N GLU A 74 -8.78 33.52 8.26
CA GLU A 74 -8.13 34.81 8.48
C GLU A 74 -7.46 35.33 7.18
N PRO A 75 -7.23 36.66 7.07
CA PRO A 75 -6.53 37.24 5.93
C PRO A 75 -5.16 36.59 5.67
N GLY A 76 -4.96 36.09 4.45
CA GLY A 76 -3.72 35.44 4.01
C GLY A 76 -3.62 33.96 4.38
N GLU A 77 -4.51 33.42 5.21
CA GLU A 77 -4.50 32.02 5.65
C GLU A 77 -5.25 31.08 4.70
N SER A 78 -4.91 29.80 4.79
CA SER A 78 -5.61 28.71 4.10
C SER A 78 -6.18 27.70 5.08
N GLN A 79 -7.35 27.15 4.75
CA GLN A 79 -7.99 26.06 5.49
C GLN A 79 -8.20 24.85 4.57
N LEU A 80 -8.18 23.66 5.16
CA LEU A 80 -8.35 22.40 4.45
C LEU A 80 -9.77 21.86 4.68
N VAL A 81 -10.41 21.40 3.61
CA VAL A 81 -11.70 20.72 3.66
C VAL A 81 -11.58 19.37 2.99
N GLN A 82 -12.06 18.33 3.66
CA GLN A 82 -12.07 16.97 3.13
C GLN A 82 -13.50 16.46 2.92
N ILE A 83 -13.68 15.71 1.85
CA ILE A 83 -14.89 14.96 1.53
C ILE A 83 -14.54 13.51 1.20
N SER A 84 -15.55 12.65 1.26
CA SER A 84 -15.50 11.30 0.71
C SER A 84 -16.73 11.08 -0.17
N SER A 85 -16.56 10.43 -1.31
CA SER A 85 -17.67 10.00 -2.17
C SER A 85 -17.28 8.76 -2.96
N ASP A 86 -18.27 7.95 -3.28
CA ASP A 86 -18.08 6.78 -4.13
C ASP A 86 -18.18 7.18 -5.61
N LEU A 87 -17.34 6.57 -6.44
CA LEU A 87 -17.39 6.66 -7.90
C LEU A 87 -17.68 5.26 -8.43
N PRO A 88 -18.91 4.98 -8.92
CA PRO A 88 -19.30 3.61 -9.26
C PRO A 88 -18.61 3.09 -10.52
N GLU A 89 -18.36 3.97 -11.49
CA GLU A 89 -17.83 3.60 -12.80
C GLU A 89 -16.33 3.86 -12.93
N ALA A 90 -15.62 2.90 -13.53
CA ALA A 90 -14.23 3.08 -13.93
C ALA A 90 -14.12 4.05 -15.12
N GLY A 91 -13.01 4.78 -15.20
CA GLY A 91 -12.73 5.76 -16.25
C GLY A 91 -12.39 7.14 -15.72
N ALA A 92 -12.45 8.14 -16.60
CA ALA A 92 -12.17 9.51 -16.23
C ALA A 92 -13.29 10.09 -15.35
N ALA A 93 -12.92 10.68 -14.22
CA ALA A 93 -13.79 11.41 -13.32
C ALA A 93 -13.24 12.81 -13.07
N ALA A 94 -14.12 13.72 -12.63
CA ALA A 94 -13.75 15.07 -12.27
C ALA A 94 -14.40 15.44 -10.93
N VAL A 95 -13.61 16.10 -10.08
CA VAL A 95 -14.09 16.73 -8.85
C VAL A 95 -13.97 18.23 -9.00
N GLU A 96 -15.07 18.92 -8.80
CA GLU A 96 -15.18 20.36 -8.92
C GLU A 96 -15.52 20.95 -7.56
N VAL A 97 -14.77 21.98 -7.15
CA VAL A 97 -14.95 22.68 -5.87
C VAL A 97 -15.44 24.08 -6.16
N HIS A 98 -16.48 24.50 -5.45
CA HIS A 98 -17.11 25.81 -5.57
C HIS A 98 -17.07 26.57 -4.25
N LEU A 99 -16.66 27.83 -4.29
CA LEU A 99 -16.71 28.78 -3.18
C LEU A 99 -17.80 29.83 -3.43
N PRO A 100 -18.24 30.57 -2.40
CA PRO A 100 -19.12 31.71 -2.59
C PRO A 100 -18.45 32.74 -3.50
N GLY A 101 -19.20 33.26 -4.48
CA GLY A 101 -18.66 34.19 -5.47
C GLY A 101 -18.21 35.51 -4.87
N ASP A 102 -17.05 35.99 -5.28
CA ASP A 102 -16.55 37.33 -4.97
C ASP A 102 -16.25 38.17 -6.23
N SER A 103 -15.42 39.22 -6.12
CA SER A 103 -15.09 40.11 -7.24
C SER A 103 -14.24 39.43 -8.33
N LEU A 104 -13.65 38.27 -8.04
CA LEU A 104 -12.76 37.49 -8.90
C LEU A 104 -13.28 36.06 -9.10
N THR A 105 -14.53 35.91 -9.55
CA THR A 105 -15.24 34.61 -9.67
C THR A 105 -14.51 33.44 -10.34
N GLY A 106 -13.47 33.68 -11.15
CA GLY A 106 -12.70 32.64 -11.83
C GLY A 106 -11.84 31.78 -10.89
N ASP A 107 -11.49 32.25 -9.70
CA ASP A 107 -10.66 31.51 -8.73
C ASP A 107 -11.48 30.90 -7.57
N ASN A 108 -12.78 31.16 -7.54
CA ASN A 108 -13.74 30.53 -6.65
C ASN A 108 -14.10 29.10 -7.11
N ILE A 109 -13.62 28.65 -8.27
CA ILE A 109 -13.87 27.32 -8.84
C ILE A 109 -12.54 26.62 -9.11
N GLY A 110 -12.41 25.37 -8.66
CA GLY A 110 -11.28 24.51 -8.96
C GLY A 110 -11.70 23.14 -9.48
N PHE A 111 -10.84 22.50 -10.25
CA PHE A 111 -11.09 21.19 -10.84
C PHE A 111 -9.93 20.22 -10.55
N LEU A 112 -10.26 18.97 -10.25
CA LEU A 112 -9.34 17.84 -10.18
C LEU A 112 -9.82 16.75 -11.13
N ALA A 113 -8.99 16.36 -12.09
CA ALA A 113 -9.21 15.17 -12.89
C ALA A 113 -8.70 13.93 -12.13
N VAL A 114 -9.46 12.85 -12.15
CA VAL A 114 -9.14 11.60 -11.46
C VAL A 114 -9.33 10.43 -12.42
N GLU A 115 -8.36 9.53 -12.50
CA GLU A 115 -8.51 8.25 -13.21
C GLU A 115 -9.03 7.20 -12.22
N VAL A 116 -10.26 6.75 -12.40
CA VAL A 116 -10.88 5.67 -11.62
C VAL A 116 -10.58 4.34 -12.31
N ARG A 117 -10.01 3.40 -11.57
CA ARG A 117 -9.79 2.03 -12.07
C ARG A 117 -10.83 1.09 -11.52
N GLU A 118 -11.10 0.03 -12.26
CA GLU A 118 -12.01 -1.03 -11.82
C GLU A 118 -11.48 -1.71 -10.56
N ALA A 119 -10.22 -2.11 -10.56
CA ALA A 119 -9.58 -2.74 -9.42
C ALA A 119 -8.05 -2.56 -9.43
N ARG A 120 -7.42 -2.82 -8.29
CA ARG A 120 -5.98 -3.01 -8.15
C ARG A 120 -5.63 -4.45 -8.52
N ARG A 121 -4.81 -4.65 -9.55
CA ARG A 121 -4.39 -5.98 -9.98
C ARG A 121 -3.24 -6.45 -9.11
N VAL A 122 -3.43 -7.59 -8.45
CA VAL A 122 -2.48 -8.21 -7.52
C VAL A 122 -2.11 -9.59 -8.03
N LEU A 123 -0.81 -9.80 -8.27
CA LEU A 123 -0.27 -11.14 -8.53
C LEU A 123 0.19 -11.76 -7.21
N VAL A 124 -0.37 -12.90 -6.84
CA VAL A 124 0.11 -13.70 -5.71
C VAL A 124 0.85 -14.93 -6.25
N VAL A 125 2.15 -14.98 -6.01
CA VAL A 125 3.01 -16.12 -6.33
C VAL A 125 3.07 -17.02 -5.12
N ASP A 126 2.50 -18.20 -5.27
CA ASP A 126 2.36 -19.17 -4.20
C ASP A 126 3.49 -20.21 -4.26
N GLY A 127 4.11 -20.43 -3.10
CA GLY A 127 5.20 -21.38 -2.94
C GLY A 127 4.78 -22.84 -3.00
N ASP A 128 3.52 -23.20 -2.74
CA ASP A 128 3.02 -24.57 -2.55
C ASP A 128 1.60 -24.83 -3.11
N GLN A 129 1.33 -24.44 -4.36
CA GLN A 129 0.06 -24.76 -5.05
C GLN A 129 -0.09 -26.22 -5.50
N GLU A 130 0.87 -27.09 -5.20
CA GLU A 130 0.83 -28.50 -5.59
C GLU A 130 -0.08 -29.33 -4.66
N ARG A 131 -0.50 -28.77 -3.52
CA ARG A 131 -1.42 -29.46 -2.60
C ARG A 131 -2.81 -29.62 -3.24
N PRO A 132 -3.45 -30.80 -3.13
CA PRO A 132 -4.78 -31.02 -3.70
C PRO A 132 -5.89 -30.15 -3.11
N ASP A 133 -5.76 -29.77 -1.84
CA ASP A 133 -6.70 -28.91 -1.13
C ASP A 133 -6.23 -27.44 -1.22
N PRO A 134 -6.96 -26.56 -1.94
CA PRO A 134 -6.58 -25.15 -2.07
C PRO A 134 -6.58 -24.38 -0.75
N THR A 135 -7.28 -24.85 0.28
CA THR A 135 -7.27 -24.21 1.60
C THR A 135 -5.94 -24.38 2.34
N LEU A 136 -5.09 -25.28 1.85
CA LEU A 136 -3.73 -25.54 2.36
C LEU A 136 -2.65 -24.81 1.55
N TRP A 137 -3.02 -24.02 0.54
CA TRP A 137 -2.08 -23.21 -0.23
C TRP A 137 -1.60 -22.01 0.57
N GLU A 138 -0.37 -21.57 0.31
CA GLU A 138 0.28 -20.43 1.00
C GLU A 138 -0.46 -19.12 0.77
N SER A 139 -1.14 -19.01 -0.38
CA SER A 139 -1.90 -17.83 -0.80
C SER A 139 -3.34 -17.81 -0.33
N TYR A 140 -3.90 -18.92 0.18
CA TYR A 140 -5.35 -19.04 0.42
C TYR A 140 -5.93 -17.87 1.21
N TYR A 141 -5.35 -17.59 2.38
CA TYR A 141 -5.83 -16.51 3.24
C TYR A 141 -5.55 -15.11 2.66
N LEU A 142 -4.49 -14.94 1.87
CA LEU A 142 -4.21 -13.67 1.18
C LEU A 142 -5.29 -13.38 0.13
N VAL A 143 -5.64 -14.39 -0.69
CA VAL A 143 -6.71 -14.26 -1.70
C VAL A 143 -8.03 -13.95 -1.00
N MET A 144 -8.37 -14.68 0.06
CA MET A 144 -9.60 -14.43 0.82
C MET A 144 -9.63 -13.04 1.50
N ALA A 145 -8.49 -12.47 1.85
CA ALA A 145 -8.43 -11.14 2.45
C ALA A 145 -8.49 -10.00 1.42
N LEU A 146 -8.04 -10.24 0.19
CA LEU A 146 -7.94 -9.23 -0.87
C LEU A 146 -9.16 -9.23 -1.80
N ASP A 147 -9.62 -10.41 -2.21
CA ASP A 147 -10.72 -10.60 -3.15
C ASP A 147 -11.52 -11.87 -2.79
N PRO A 148 -12.31 -11.85 -1.70
CA PRO A 148 -12.97 -13.03 -1.15
C PRO A 148 -14.02 -13.66 -2.08
N LEU A 149 -14.57 -12.89 -3.03
CA LEU A 149 -15.60 -13.35 -3.95
C LEU A 149 -15.05 -13.62 -5.37
N GLY A 150 -13.83 -13.18 -5.67
CA GLY A 150 -13.23 -13.30 -7.00
C GLY A 150 -13.92 -12.42 -8.05
N ASP A 151 -14.62 -11.40 -7.60
CA ASP A 151 -15.44 -10.49 -8.41
C ASP A 151 -14.94 -9.05 -8.35
N HIS A 152 -13.74 -8.84 -7.78
CA HIS A 152 -13.07 -7.56 -7.62
C HIS A 152 -13.90 -6.46 -6.92
N GLY A 153 -15.05 -6.80 -6.31
CA GLY A 153 -15.96 -5.84 -5.67
C GLY A 153 -15.38 -5.12 -4.45
N TYR A 154 -14.28 -5.65 -3.91
CA TYR A 154 -13.52 -5.06 -2.80
C TYR A 154 -12.31 -4.23 -3.26
N GLY A 155 -12.21 -3.95 -4.56
CA GLY A 155 -11.20 -3.08 -5.15
C GLY A 155 -9.87 -3.75 -5.47
N ASN A 156 -9.74 -5.07 -5.30
CA ASN A 156 -8.59 -5.84 -5.76
C ASN A 156 -9.03 -6.92 -6.74
N GLU A 157 -8.29 -7.09 -7.84
CA GLU A 157 -8.39 -8.23 -8.74
C GLU A 157 -7.17 -9.12 -8.48
N VAL A 158 -7.39 -10.32 -7.93
CA VAL A 158 -6.30 -11.18 -7.48
C VAL A 158 -6.09 -12.35 -8.41
N LYS A 159 -4.88 -12.48 -8.95
CA LYS A 159 -4.44 -13.67 -9.69
C LYS A 159 -3.41 -14.43 -8.86
N ALA A 160 -3.75 -15.65 -8.43
CA ALA A 160 -2.84 -16.54 -7.74
C ALA A 160 -2.22 -17.56 -8.71
N VAL A 161 -0.89 -17.68 -8.71
CA VAL A 161 -0.14 -18.63 -9.56
C VAL A 161 0.94 -19.36 -8.78
N SER A 162 1.22 -20.60 -9.16
CA SER A 162 2.38 -21.35 -8.67
C SER A 162 3.67 -20.67 -9.13
N VAL A 163 4.71 -20.70 -8.29
CA VAL A 163 6.05 -20.24 -8.66
C VAL A 163 6.58 -20.88 -9.96
N ASN A 164 6.17 -22.10 -10.28
CA ASN A 164 6.60 -22.79 -11.52
C ASN A 164 6.03 -22.13 -12.80
N ARG A 165 4.94 -21.37 -12.69
CA ARG A 165 4.32 -20.62 -13.79
C ARG A 165 4.73 -19.16 -13.83
N LEU A 166 5.67 -18.74 -12.97
CA LEU A 166 6.13 -17.35 -12.91
C LEU A 166 6.66 -16.84 -14.26
N ALA A 167 7.17 -17.73 -15.11
CA ALA A 167 7.69 -17.37 -16.43
C ALA A 167 6.61 -16.96 -17.45
N GLU A 168 5.34 -17.29 -17.19
CA GLU A 168 4.18 -16.95 -18.02
C GLU A 168 3.63 -15.56 -17.70
N GLU A 169 4.05 -14.97 -16.58
CA GLU A 169 3.51 -13.71 -16.07
C GLU A 169 4.32 -12.49 -16.51
N ASN A 170 3.62 -11.40 -16.81
CA ASN A 170 4.23 -10.09 -17.02
C ASN A 170 3.94 -9.21 -15.80
N PHE A 171 4.96 -8.96 -14.96
CA PHE A 171 4.81 -8.16 -13.74
C PHE A 171 4.29 -6.74 -14.00
N ALA A 172 4.50 -6.15 -15.19
CA ALA A 172 4.01 -4.82 -15.53
C ALA A 172 2.48 -4.72 -15.59
N ASN A 173 1.77 -5.85 -15.65
CA ASN A 173 0.31 -5.91 -15.62
C ASN A 173 -0.28 -5.79 -14.20
N TYR A 174 0.56 -5.74 -13.17
CA TYR A 174 0.12 -5.74 -11.78
C TYR A 174 0.61 -4.49 -11.06
N GLU A 175 -0.18 -3.98 -10.13
CA GLU A 175 0.24 -2.90 -9.23
C GLU A 175 1.00 -3.44 -8.01
N LEU A 176 0.78 -4.72 -7.68
CA LEU A 176 1.41 -5.42 -6.55
C LEU A 176 1.72 -6.87 -6.91
N VAL A 177 2.93 -7.32 -6.54
CA VAL A 177 3.33 -8.72 -6.55
C VAL A 177 3.54 -9.17 -5.09
N ILE A 178 2.97 -10.31 -4.71
CA ILE A 178 3.12 -10.91 -3.39
C ILE A 178 3.78 -12.29 -3.55
N LEU A 179 4.89 -12.53 -2.89
CA LEU A 179 5.53 -13.85 -2.80
C LEU A 179 5.09 -14.50 -1.47
N ALA A 180 4.33 -15.59 -1.53
CA ALA A 180 3.85 -16.32 -0.36
C ALA A 180 4.66 -17.61 -0.17
N ASN A 181 5.60 -17.60 0.79
CA ASN A 181 6.49 -18.73 1.13
C ASN A 181 7.18 -19.36 -0.10
N VAL A 182 7.64 -18.52 -1.03
CA VAL A 182 8.33 -18.97 -2.24
C VAL A 182 9.76 -19.39 -1.88
N GLY A 183 10.17 -20.60 -2.29
CA GLY A 183 11.50 -21.13 -1.97
C GLY A 183 12.63 -20.46 -2.74
N ASP A 184 12.57 -20.55 -4.06
CA ASP A 184 13.43 -19.85 -5.02
C ASP A 184 12.69 -19.74 -6.36
N PHE A 185 13.26 -18.98 -7.30
CA PHE A 185 12.67 -18.82 -8.63
C PHE A 185 13.20 -19.90 -9.58
N PRO A 186 12.39 -20.42 -10.51
CA PRO A 186 12.86 -21.36 -11.51
C PRO A 186 14.02 -20.79 -12.31
N LEU A 187 15.06 -21.61 -12.53
CA LEU A 187 16.13 -21.28 -13.44
C LEU A 187 15.60 -21.35 -14.88
N THR A 188 15.85 -20.30 -15.66
CA THR A 188 15.51 -20.23 -17.08
C THR A 188 16.77 -19.97 -17.92
N PRO A 189 16.86 -20.51 -19.14
CA PRO A 189 17.97 -20.22 -20.03
C PRO A 189 17.87 -18.79 -20.58
N ASP A 190 19.00 -18.08 -20.64
CA ASP A 190 19.10 -16.82 -21.37
C ASP A 190 19.32 -17.03 -22.88
N ALA A 191 19.47 -15.94 -23.64
CA ALA A 191 19.68 -15.99 -25.08
C ALA A 191 20.97 -16.75 -25.50
N ALA A 192 21.93 -16.91 -24.59
CA ALA A 192 23.15 -17.68 -24.79
C ALA A 192 23.04 -19.13 -24.26
N GLY A 193 21.87 -19.54 -23.76
CA GLY A 193 21.63 -20.87 -23.20
C GLY A 193 22.13 -21.06 -21.77
N MET A 194 22.57 -19.99 -21.09
CA MET A 194 23.04 -20.06 -19.71
C MET A 194 21.85 -20.03 -18.74
N MET A 195 21.78 -20.99 -17.82
CA MET A 195 20.72 -21.06 -16.81
C MET A 195 20.90 -19.96 -15.75
N GLY A 196 19.84 -19.22 -15.46
CA GLY A 196 19.85 -18.20 -14.42
C GLY A 196 18.44 -17.81 -13.97
N TYR A 197 18.34 -16.92 -12.99
CA TYR A 197 17.06 -16.44 -12.48
C TYR A 197 16.50 -15.31 -13.37
N GLY A 198 16.04 -15.65 -14.58
CA GLY A 198 15.52 -14.65 -15.53
C GLY A 198 14.38 -13.83 -14.93
N GLN A 199 13.47 -14.48 -14.20
CA GLN A 199 12.33 -13.80 -13.56
C GLN A 199 12.71 -12.94 -12.35
N LEU A 200 13.88 -13.16 -11.75
CA LEU A 200 14.38 -12.26 -10.71
C LEU A 200 14.75 -10.90 -11.34
N LYS A 201 15.41 -10.92 -12.50
CA LYS A 201 15.81 -9.69 -13.20
C LYS A 201 14.60 -8.86 -13.65
N THR A 202 13.54 -9.51 -14.15
CA THR A 202 12.30 -8.82 -14.54
C THR A 202 11.57 -8.27 -13.32
N LEU A 203 11.55 -8.99 -12.19
CA LEU A 203 10.99 -8.50 -10.94
C LEU A 203 11.78 -7.30 -10.39
N GLU A 204 13.11 -7.33 -10.44
CA GLU A 204 13.96 -6.19 -10.06
C GLU A 204 13.63 -4.93 -10.87
N GLN A 205 13.47 -5.07 -12.19
CA GLN A 205 13.09 -3.98 -13.09
C GLN A 205 11.68 -3.46 -12.76
N TYR A 206 10.72 -4.37 -12.54
CA TYR A 206 9.36 -4.02 -12.15
C TYR A 206 9.34 -3.18 -10.87
N VAL A 207 9.99 -3.63 -9.80
CA VAL A 207 10.04 -2.88 -8.54
C VAL A 207 10.80 -1.56 -8.73
N ALA A 208 11.95 -1.56 -9.39
CA ALA A 208 12.70 -0.33 -9.69
C ALA A 208 11.87 0.71 -10.45
N SER A 209 10.97 0.25 -11.33
CA SER A 209 10.10 1.11 -12.12
C SER A 209 8.92 1.71 -11.35
N GLY A 210 8.63 1.23 -10.14
CA GLY A 210 7.52 1.71 -9.31
C GLY A 210 6.63 0.60 -8.74
N GLY A 211 6.85 -0.65 -9.10
CA GLY A 211 6.06 -1.79 -8.64
C GLY A 211 6.15 -2.03 -7.12
N GLY A 212 5.05 -2.50 -6.54
CA GLY A 212 5.01 -2.97 -5.16
C GLY A 212 5.40 -4.45 -5.07
N LEU A 213 6.21 -4.81 -4.07
CA LEU A 213 6.56 -6.20 -3.75
C LEU A 213 6.31 -6.50 -2.27
N ALA A 214 5.48 -7.50 -1.98
CA ALA A 214 5.36 -8.09 -0.64
C ALA A 214 6.00 -9.48 -0.61
N ILE A 215 6.65 -9.83 0.49
CA ILE A 215 7.33 -11.12 0.67
C ILE A 215 6.89 -11.68 2.02
N PHE A 216 6.13 -12.77 2.03
CA PHE A 216 5.88 -13.57 3.22
C PHE A 216 6.89 -14.70 3.25
N THR A 217 7.59 -14.83 4.39
CA THR A 217 8.56 -15.91 4.59
C THR A 217 7.87 -17.19 5.06
N GLY A 218 8.64 -18.26 5.22
CA GLY A 218 8.13 -19.55 5.67
C GLY A 218 9.22 -20.62 5.59
N ASN A 219 8.80 -21.87 5.76
CA ASN A 219 9.68 -23.05 5.81
C ASN A 219 10.23 -23.49 4.44
N ARG A 220 9.69 -22.98 3.32
CA ARG A 220 10.14 -23.36 1.97
C ARG A 220 11.32 -22.54 1.47
N LEU A 221 11.64 -21.43 2.15
CA LEU A 221 12.69 -20.51 1.75
C LEU A 221 14.03 -21.21 1.54
N ASN A 222 14.59 -21.06 0.34
CA ASN A 222 15.95 -21.45 0.06
C ASN A 222 16.89 -20.31 0.47
N LEU A 223 17.53 -20.44 1.65
CA LEU A 223 18.44 -19.41 2.18
C LEU A 223 19.59 -19.08 1.24
N SER A 224 20.03 -20.01 0.38
CA SER A 224 21.09 -19.75 -0.60
C SER A 224 20.62 -18.79 -1.70
N PHE A 225 19.37 -18.91 -2.13
CA PHE A 225 18.73 -17.96 -3.05
C PHE A 225 18.49 -16.61 -2.36
N TYR A 226 17.86 -16.64 -1.18
CA TYR A 226 17.47 -15.44 -0.45
C TYR A 226 18.67 -14.59 -0.03
N ASN A 227 19.73 -15.20 0.51
CA ASN A 227 20.94 -14.50 0.94
C ASN A 227 21.98 -14.31 -0.18
N GLY A 228 21.80 -15.00 -1.32
CA GLY A 228 22.66 -14.90 -2.49
C GLY A 228 22.08 -13.92 -3.52
N PRO A 229 21.49 -14.41 -4.63
CA PRO A 229 20.99 -13.57 -5.71
C PRO A 229 19.87 -12.61 -5.28
N PHE A 230 18.97 -13.00 -4.36
CA PHE A 230 17.85 -12.14 -3.98
C PHE A 230 18.26 -10.99 -3.06
N TYR A 231 19.21 -11.21 -2.15
CA TYR A 231 19.82 -10.18 -1.30
C TYR A 231 20.88 -9.36 -2.03
N ASN A 232 21.62 -9.99 -2.96
CA ASN A 232 22.66 -9.40 -3.80
C ASN A 232 23.58 -8.44 -3.02
N GLN A 233 24.23 -8.95 -1.97
CA GLN A 233 25.12 -8.17 -1.11
C GLN A 233 24.47 -6.90 -0.49
N GLY A 234 23.14 -6.91 -0.30
CA GLY A 234 22.37 -5.79 0.23
C GLY A 234 21.74 -4.89 -0.85
N GLU A 235 22.06 -5.11 -2.12
CA GLU A 235 21.55 -4.35 -3.25
C GLU A 235 20.33 -4.96 -3.95
N GLY A 236 19.89 -6.14 -3.54
CA GLY A 236 18.79 -6.89 -4.14
C GLY A 236 17.42 -6.57 -3.52
N LEU A 237 16.44 -7.38 -3.92
CA LEU A 237 15.05 -7.27 -3.45
C LEU A 237 14.84 -7.81 -2.03
N CYS A 238 15.66 -8.77 -1.58
CA CYS A 238 15.62 -9.20 -0.17
C CYS A 238 16.13 -8.05 0.71
N PRO A 239 15.31 -7.48 1.61
CA PRO A 239 15.69 -6.29 2.37
C PRO A 239 16.77 -6.57 3.42
N LEU A 240 16.85 -7.81 3.91
CA LEU A 240 17.73 -8.23 4.98
C LEU A 240 18.34 -9.59 4.67
N ARG A 241 19.48 -9.88 5.29
CA ARG A 241 20.05 -11.23 5.31
C ARG A 241 19.29 -12.08 6.32
N LEU A 242 18.80 -13.23 5.89
CA LEU A 242 17.94 -14.11 6.67
C LEU A 242 18.76 -15.18 7.39
N ASN A 243 18.38 -15.45 8.63
CA ASN A 243 18.85 -16.60 9.39
C ASN A 243 17.91 -17.80 9.16
N PRO A 244 18.34 -19.02 9.53
CA PRO A 244 17.45 -20.18 9.53
C PRO A 244 16.14 -19.89 10.31
N PRO A 245 14.98 -20.29 9.76
CA PRO A 245 13.71 -20.20 10.45
C PRO A 245 13.73 -20.82 11.84
N VAL A 246 13.00 -20.20 12.76
CA VAL A 246 12.71 -20.75 14.08
C VAL A 246 11.25 -21.16 14.07
N GLU A 247 10.96 -22.45 14.27
CA GLU A 247 9.60 -22.97 14.29
C GLU A 247 9.37 -24.00 15.41
N ASP A 248 8.20 -23.90 16.06
CA ASP A 248 7.55 -24.95 16.85
C ASP A 248 6.16 -25.25 16.25
N ALA A 249 6.07 -25.25 14.91
CA ALA A 249 4.81 -25.36 14.19
C ALA A 249 4.07 -26.69 14.46
N ARG A 250 4.80 -27.76 14.82
CA ARG A 250 4.23 -29.09 15.07
C ARG A 250 3.58 -29.23 16.44
N ASN A 251 4.20 -28.72 17.51
CA ASN A 251 3.63 -28.84 18.86
C ASN A 251 2.74 -27.65 19.20
N ARG A 252 3.00 -26.48 18.59
CA ARG A 252 2.32 -25.20 18.86
C ARG A 252 2.28 -24.86 20.36
N ILE A 253 3.35 -25.20 21.08
CA ILE A 253 3.47 -24.96 22.53
C ILE A 253 4.18 -23.62 22.74
N GLN A 254 5.31 -23.42 22.07
CA GLN A 254 6.09 -22.19 22.14
C GLN A 254 5.63 -21.23 21.04
N PHE A 255 5.37 -19.98 21.43
CA PHE A 255 5.02 -18.93 20.49
C PHE A 255 5.59 -17.58 20.95
N VAL A 256 5.76 -16.69 19.98
CA VAL A 256 6.09 -15.28 20.18
C VAL A 256 4.93 -14.43 19.70
N ARG A 257 4.97 -13.14 20.03
CA ARG A 257 3.99 -12.12 19.64
C ARG A 257 4.71 -10.92 19.02
N LEU A 258 3.94 -9.95 18.55
CA LEU A 258 4.50 -8.66 18.19
C LEU A 258 4.82 -7.84 19.45
N GLN A 259 6.00 -7.24 19.48
CA GLN A 259 6.39 -6.28 20.50
C GLN A 259 5.60 -4.99 20.33
N ARG A 260 4.76 -4.65 21.32
CA ARG A 260 3.90 -3.45 21.28
C ARG A 260 4.70 -2.17 21.07
N GLU A 261 5.80 -2.00 21.79
CA GLU A 261 6.64 -0.79 21.72
C GLU A 261 7.49 -0.74 20.43
N GLY A 262 7.54 -1.85 19.68
CA GLY A 262 8.27 -1.98 18.42
C GLY A 262 7.40 -1.79 17.17
N ILE A 263 6.13 -1.39 17.32
CA ILE A 263 5.22 -1.12 16.20
C ILE A 263 5.42 0.32 15.70
N SER A 264 5.67 0.48 14.40
CA SER A 264 5.82 1.78 13.75
C SER A 264 4.48 2.54 13.65
N THR A 265 4.57 3.86 13.54
CA THR A 265 3.43 4.75 13.27
C THR A 265 3.02 4.80 11.80
N ASP A 266 3.73 4.08 10.91
CA ASP A 266 3.37 3.96 9.49
C ASP A 266 1.90 3.49 9.30
N GLN A 267 1.21 4.04 8.29
CA GLN A 267 -0.20 3.77 7.99
C GLN A 267 -0.52 2.27 7.90
N VAL A 268 0.37 1.46 7.31
CA VAL A 268 0.18 0.00 7.20
C VAL A 268 0.07 -0.73 8.55
N MET A 269 0.59 -0.12 9.62
CA MET A 269 0.56 -0.68 10.96
C MET A 269 -0.60 -0.12 11.80
N GLN A 270 -1.49 0.69 11.23
CA GLN A 270 -2.54 1.41 11.97
C GLN A 270 -3.47 0.48 12.78
N VAL A 271 -3.68 -0.75 12.31
CA VAL A 271 -4.50 -1.75 13.03
C VAL A 271 -3.90 -2.10 14.40
N PHE A 272 -2.61 -1.87 14.61
CA PHE A 272 -1.90 -2.11 15.87
C PHE A 272 -1.55 -0.82 16.65
N GLN A 273 -2.12 0.33 16.29
CA GLN A 273 -1.82 1.61 16.94
C GLN A 273 -2.89 2.06 17.94
N GLY A 274 -2.54 2.99 18.82
CA GLY A 274 -3.44 3.55 19.84
C GLY A 274 -4.06 2.48 20.74
N ASN A 275 -5.37 2.58 21.00
CA ASN A 275 -6.12 1.59 21.78
C ASN A 275 -6.14 0.19 21.10
N ARG A 276 -5.90 0.11 19.78
CA ARG A 276 -5.86 -1.16 19.04
C ARG A 276 -4.53 -1.90 19.20
N SER A 277 -3.51 -1.28 19.77
CA SER A 277 -2.22 -1.94 20.09
C SER A 277 -2.35 -3.14 21.04
N GLN A 278 -3.49 -3.31 21.71
CA GLN A 278 -3.80 -4.52 22.45
C GLN A 278 -3.94 -5.77 21.57
N PHE A 279 -4.26 -5.62 20.28
CA PHE A 279 -4.42 -6.76 19.36
C PHE A 279 -3.13 -7.54 19.13
N THR A 280 -1.97 -6.90 19.32
CA THR A 280 -0.66 -7.58 19.34
C THR A 280 -0.59 -8.75 20.35
N ARG A 281 -1.48 -8.78 21.35
CA ARG A 281 -1.54 -9.86 22.37
C ARG A 281 -2.28 -11.10 21.91
N PHE A 282 -3.09 -11.03 20.86
CA PHE A 282 -3.96 -12.13 20.45
C PHE A 282 -3.35 -12.98 19.35
N VAL A 283 -2.46 -12.38 18.54
CA VAL A 283 -1.75 -13.10 17.49
C VAL A 283 -0.59 -13.90 18.08
N ARG A 284 -0.57 -15.20 17.81
CA ARG A 284 0.49 -16.13 18.21
C ARG A 284 1.28 -16.55 16.97
N PHE A 285 2.59 -16.39 17.03
CA PHE A 285 3.51 -16.85 15.99
C PHE A 285 4.33 -18.02 16.54
N TYR A 286 4.11 -19.19 15.96
CA TYR A 286 4.80 -20.45 16.23
C TYR A 286 6.03 -20.62 15.34
N GLY A 287 6.09 -19.89 14.22
CA GLY A 287 7.25 -19.84 13.33
C GLY A 287 7.52 -18.44 12.81
N TYR A 288 8.80 -18.14 12.63
CA TYR A 288 9.25 -16.88 12.03
C TYR A 288 10.65 -17.01 11.44
N THR A 289 11.01 -16.10 10.55
CA THR A 289 12.35 -16.02 9.96
C THR A 289 13.14 -14.88 10.59
N PRO A 290 14.12 -15.16 11.47
CA PRO A 290 14.99 -14.12 12.00
C PRO A 290 15.85 -13.53 10.88
N ALA A 291 16.30 -12.29 11.04
CA ALA A 291 17.17 -11.63 10.09
C ALA A 291 18.28 -10.86 10.80
N GLU A 292 19.42 -10.71 10.12
CA GLU A 292 20.51 -9.86 10.59
C GLU A 292 20.07 -8.38 10.59
N PRO A 293 20.70 -7.51 11.41
CA PRO A 293 20.47 -6.08 11.36
C PRO A 293 20.69 -5.51 9.96
N ALA A 294 19.89 -4.51 9.60
CA ALA A 294 20.00 -3.87 8.29
C ALA A 294 21.40 -3.26 8.09
N PRO A 295 22.04 -3.49 6.93
CA PRO A 295 23.27 -2.78 6.60
C PRO A 295 22.98 -1.30 6.31
N PRO A 296 24.02 -0.43 6.30
CA PRO A 296 23.92 0.90 5.72
C PRO A 296 23.38 0.85 4.28
N VAL A 297 22.80 1.96 3.81
CA VAL A 297 22.26 2.05 2.45
C VAL A 297 23.40 1.86 1.44
N ALA A 298 23.35 0.75 0.71
CA ALA A 298 24.42 0.33 -0.20
C ALA A 298 24.47 1.14 -1.50
N SER A 299 23.34 1.70 -1.97
CA SER A 299 23.29 2.44 -3.23
C SER A 299 22.16 3.48 -3.29
N PRO A 300 22.25 4.49 -4.18
CA PRO A 300 21.26 5.57 -4.29
C PRO A 300 19.85 5.10 -4.71
N LYS A 301 19.75 3.95 -5.37
CA LYS A 301 18.46 3.34 -5.74
C LYS A 301 17.72 2.75 -4.53
N LEU A 302 18.32 2.70 -3.35
CA LEU A 302 17.77 2.04 -2.18
C LEU A 302 17.41 3.06 -1.10
N GLY A 303 16.24 2.89 -0.50
CA GLY A 303 15.93 3.55 0.78
C GLY A 303 16.51 2.76 1.97
N PRO A 304 16.62 3.39 3.15
CA PRO A 304 16.95 2.67 4.39
C PRO A 304 15.88 1.61 4.67
N VAL A 305 16.31 0.48 5.23
CA VAL A 305 15.38 -0.54 5.73
C VAL A 305 14.71 -0.01 6.99
N ARG A 306 13.38 0.07 6.97
CA ARG A 306 12.56 0.48 8.11
C ARG A 306 11.94 -0.75 8.72
N VAL A 307 12.15 -0.96 10.03
CA VAL A 307 11.50 -2.03 10.78
C VAL A 307 10.16 -1.50 11.28
N LEU A 308 9.07 -2.08 10.80
CA LEU A 308 7.69 -1.67 11.10
C LEU A 308 7.10 -2.42 12.30
N ALA A 309 7.58 -3.64 12.53
CA ALA A 309 7.22 -4.45 13.69
C ALA A 309 8.38 -5.39 14.07
N ARG A 310 8.43 -5.79 15.33
CA ARG A 310 9.36 -6.79 15.86
C ARG A 310 8.63 -7.89 16.59
N PHE A 311 9.19 -9.09 16.60
CA PHE A 311 8.76 -10.13 17.52
C PHE A 311 9.25 -9.84 18.95
N ASP A 312 8.51 -10.31 19.95
CA ASP A 312 8.89 -10.23 21.37
C ASP A 312 9.80 -11.40 21.82
N ASN A 313 10.59 -11.94 20.89
CA ASN A 313 11.44 -13.12 21.05
C ASN A 313 12.71 -12.83 21.87
N LYS A 314 12.53 -12.39 23.11
CA LYS A 314 13.62 -11.99 24.04
C LYS A 314 14.55 -13.15 24.43
N GLN A 315 14.04 -14.38 24.34
CA GLN A 315 14.71 -15.59 24.83
C GLN A 315 15.48 -16.33 23.73
N THR A 316 15.42 -15.85 22.48
CA THR A 316 16.09 -16.45 21.32
C THR A 316 17.16 -15.52 20.78
N THR A 317 18.11 -16.06 20.00
CA THR A 317 19.11 -15.27 19.28
C THR A 317 18.86 -15.39 17.76
N PRO A 318 18.75 -14.27 17.02
CA PRO A 318 18.79 -12.88 17.49
C PRO A 318 17.52 -12.46 18.24
N GLN A 319 17.70 -11.64 19.29
CA GLN A 319 16.59 -11.07 20.06
C GLN A 319 15.89 -9.97 19.24
N TYR A 320 14.59 -9.82 19.46
CA TYR A 320 13.74 -8.80 18.81
C TYR A 320 13.85 -8.81 17.28
N SER A 321 13.77 -10.02 16.72
CA SER A 321 13.82 -10.24 15.29
C SER A 321 12.75 -9.39 14.58
N PRO A 322 13.07 -8.80 13.41
CA PRO A 322 12.09 -8.03 12.67
C PRO A 322 10.92 -8.94 12.25
N ALA A 323 9.70 -8.45 12.44
CA ALA A 323 8.48 -9.14 12.02
C ALA A 323 7.94 -8.57 10.70
N VAL A 324 7.99 -7.25 10.54
CA VAL A 324 7.62 -6.56 9.30
C VAL A 324 8.68 -5.51 9.01
N VAL A 325 9.20 -5.50 7.79
CA VAL A 325 10.17 -4.50 7.33
C VAL A 325 9.78 -3.95 5.97
N ALA A 326 10.09 -2.69 5.72
CA ALA A 326 9.86 -2.06 4.43
C ALA A 326 11.08 -1.27 3.97
N ARG A 327 11.31 -1.22 2.65
CA ARG A 327 12.35 -0.36 2.04
C ARG A 327 11.89 0.13 0.67
N LYS A 328 12.50 1.22 0.20
CA LYS A 328 12.39 1.66 -1.20
C LYS A 328 13.42 0.94 -2.08
N TYR A 329 13.04 0.66 -3.32
CA TYR A 329 13.90 0.09 -4.36
C TYR A 329 13.55 0.74 -5.71
N GLY A 330 14.44 1.58 -6.22
CA GLY A 330 14.14 2.53 -7.29
C GLY A 330 12.94 3.41 -6.92
N ARG A 331 11.92 3.42 -7.78
CA ARG A 331 10.65 4.12 -7.53
C ARG A 331 9.63 3.27 -6.75
N GLY A 332 9.85 1.96 -6.64
CA GLY A 332 8.96 1.03 -5.97
C GLY A 332 9.25 0.85 -4.49
N SER A 333 8.50 -0.07 -3.88
CA SER A 333 8.60 -0.38 -2.45
C SER A 333 8.53 -1.88 -2.23
N ILE A 334 9.31 -2.34 -1.26
CA ILE A 334 9.36 -3.74 -0.84
C ILE A 334 8.90 -3.80 0.61
N MET A 335 8.04 -4.76 0.94
CA MET A 335 7.73 -5.15 2.30
C MET A 335 8.00 -6.64 2.50
N MET A 336 8.67 -6.99 3.59
CA MET A 336 8.86 -8.37 3.99
C MET A 336 8.21 -8.60 5.35
N ILE A 337 7.40 -9.66 5.41
CA ILE A 337 6.71 -10.15 6.59
C ILE A 337 7.39 -11.47 6.94
N CYS A 338 8.06 -11.50 8.10
CA CYS A 338 8.94 -12.59 8.51
C CYS A 338 8.18 -13.77 9.15
N THR A 339 6.99 -14.08 8.62
CA THR A 339 6.20 -15.26 8.95
C THR A 339 5.33 -15.63 7.73
N THR A 340 4.63 -16.76 7.79
CA THR A 340 3.72 -17.18 6.71
C THR A 340 2.45 -16.35 6.68
N ALA A 341 1.80 -16.30 5.52
CA ALA A 341 0.48 -15.69 5.36
C ALA A 341 -0.67 -16.68 5.61
N ASP A 342 -0.33 -17.96 5.79
CA ASP A 342 -1.23 -19.04 6.12
C ASP A 342 -1.24 -19.33 7.63
N ILE A 343 -1.78 -20.48 8.02
CA ILE A 343 -1.92 -20.85 9.44
C ILE A 343 -0.81 -21.79 9.95
N GLU A 344 0.19 -22.11 9.10
CA GLU A 344 1.27 -23.02 9.46
C GLU A 344 2.11 -22.46 10.60
N TRP A 345 2.58 -21.22 10.46
CA TRP A 345 3.42 -20.56 11.46
C TRP A 345 2.67 -19.64 12.42
N THR A 346 1.39 -19.35 12.19
CA THR A 346 0.69 -18.32 12.95
C THR A 346 -0.80 -18.58 13.04
N ASP A 347 -1.47 -17.92 13.99
CA ASP A 347 -2.94 -17.81 13.99
C ASP A 347 -3.42 -16.52 13.33
N TRP A 348 -2.51 -15.68 12.84
CA TRP A 348 -2.84 -14.34 12.38
C TRP A 348 -3.97 -14.30 11.34
N PRO A 349 -4.03 -15.18 10.33
CA PRO A 349 -5.13 -15.14 9.36
C PRO A 349 -6.53 -15.34 9.93
N LYS A 350 -6.64 -15.89 11.15
CA LYS A 350 -7.91 -16.06 11.87
C LYS A 350 -8.24 -14.88 12.78
N ASP A 351 -7.29 -13.98 13.00
CA ASP A 351 -7.45 -12.78 13.82
C ASP A 351 -8.00 -11.62 12.99
N LEU A 352 -8.82 -10.79 13.64
CA LEU A 352 -9.49 -9.62 13.03
C LEU A 352 -8.52 -8.59 12.45
N THR A 353 -7.23 -8.64 12.81
CA THR A 353 -6.21 -7.71 12.31
C THR A 353 -5.58 -8.10 10.98
N PHE A 354 -5.74 -9.34 10.51
CA PHE A 354 -5.10 -9.79 9.28
C PHE A 354 -5.69 -9.14 8.03
N LEU A 355 -7.02 -9.15 7.89
CA LEU A 355 -7.72 -8.53 6.77
C LEU A 355 -7.39 -7.04 6.60
N PRO A 356 -7.50 -6.17 7.63
CA PRO A 356 -7.13 -4.77 7.49
C PRO A 356 -5.63 -4.60 7.22
N PHE A 357 -4.74 -5.39 7.84
CA PHE A 357 -3.31 -5.32 7.55
C PHE A 357 -2.99 -5.65 6.09
N VAL A 358 -3.59 -6.70 5.53
CA VAL A 358 -3.36 -7.12 4.14
C VAL A 358 -3.86 -6.06 3.14
N ASN A 359 -5.03 -5.46 3.40
CA ASN A 359 -5.55 -4.38 2.56
C ASN A 359 -4.71 -3.10 2.69
N ASP A 360 -4.34 -2.71 3.91
CA ASP A 360 -3.46 -1.56 4.16
C ASP A 360 -2.07 -1.79 3.54
N MET A 361 -1.56 -3.02 3.54
CA MET A 361 -0.31 -3.39 2.87
C MET A 361 -0.45 -3.24 1.35
N ALA A 362 -1.55 -3.71 0.77
CA ALA A 362 -1.79 -3.59 -0.66
C ALA A 362 -1.84 -2.13 -1.09
N GLU A 363 -2.54 -1.28 -0.35
CA GLU A 363 -2.58 0.17 -0.58
C GLU A 363 -1.21 0.83 -0.31
N TYR A 364 -0.52 0.44 0.76
CA TYR A 364 0.78 1.00 1.11
C TYR A 364 1.84 0.74 0.02
N LEU A 365 1.86 -0.46 -0.55
CA LEU A 365 2.81 -0.87 -1.59
C LEU A 365 2.40 -0.45 -3.00
N SER A 366 1.11 -0.19 -3.22
CA SER A 366 0.62 0.28 -4.51
C SER A 366 1.17 1.63 -4.87
N ARG A 367 1.47 1.77 -6.16
CA ARG A 367 1.91 3.02 -6.77
C ARG A 367 0.81 4.10 -6.66
N PRO A 368 1.14 5.35 -6.27
CA PRO A 368 0.27 6.49 -6.49
C PRO A 368 0.15 6.78 -8.00
N VAL A 369 -1.04 7.10 -8.48
CA VAL A 369 -1.20 7.66 -9.84
C VAL A 369 -0.34 8.93 -9.90
N ALA A 370 0.53 9.03 -10.90
CA ALA A 370 1.24 10.28 -11.15
C ALA A 370 0.17 11.25 -11.68
N ALA A 371 -0.09 12.33 -10.93
CA ALA A 371 -0.94 13.42 -11.36
C ALA A 371 -0.37 14.12 -12.61
#